data_AF-A0AAU1GLB1-F1
#
_entry.id   AF-A0AAU1GLB1-F1
#
_cell.length_a   1.000
_cell.length_b   1.000
_cell.length_c   1.000
_cell.angle_alpha   90.00
_cell.angle_beta   90.00
_cell.angle_gamma   90.00
#
_symmetry.space_group_name_H-M   'P 1'
#
loop_
_entity.id
_entity.type
_entity.pdbx_description
1 polymer ?
#
loop_
_entity_poly.entity_id
_entity_poly.type
_entity_poly.pdbx_seq_one_letter_code
_entity_poly.pdbx_strand_id
1 'polypeptide(L)'
;MNYSSHFSIGPGHDRQHLPEPRPAEPGQWPKLEAALAVVNRDLMATLPDQEALILMVDPPRQPLPPSGIDRGQVYVAMPDGRWHGNSVNACDLEEGDPPEPDDAATVLTVVADAAQSTIMELLWRVWPICSEHKIGMHPRPAETTGDWYQGETDAAGPPVWWCQGSRDGDCHDVSLVGELAATLPGKQRRALRRSERKRDGRR
;
A
#
# COMPACT_ATOMS: atom_id res chain seq x y z
N MET A 1 23.88 6.33 21.47
CA MET A 1 23.94 6.13 22.93
C MET A 1 23.25 4.81 23.23
N ASN A 2 24.01 3.84 23.72
CA ASN A 2 23.54 2.49 24.00
C ASN A 2 22.77 2.46 25.32
N TYR A 3 21.52 2.00 25.29
CA TYR A 3 20.81 1.57 26.50
C TYR A 3 20.63 0.05 26.42
N SER A 4 21.60 -0.67 26.97
CA SER A 4 21.47 -2.09 27.27
C SER A 4 20.95 -2.20 28.71
N SER A 5 19.64 -2.36 28.89
CA SER A 5 19.07 -2.72 30.19
C SER A 5 19.14 -4.24 30.36
N HIS A 6 20.03 -4.68 31.25
CA HIS A 6 20.03 -6.03 31.78
C HIS A 6 18.75 -6.26 32.61
N PHE A 7 17.82 -7.06 32.10
CA PHE A 7 16.75 -7.63 32.92
C PHE A 7 17.21 -8.99 33.46
N SER A 8 17.35 -9.07 34.77
CA SER A 8 17.62 -10.30 35.51
C SER A 8 16.45 -11.29 35.33
N ILE A 9 16.76 -12.51 34.92
CA ILE A 9 15.80 -13.59 34.70
C ILE A 9 15.42 -14.19 36.06
N GLY A 10 14.23 -13.84 36.56
CA GLY A 10 13.53 -14.61 37.58
C GLY A 10 12.74 -15.76 36.93
N PRO A 11 12.67 -16.97 37.52
CA PRO A 11 11.92 -18.08 36.94
C PRO A 11 10.44 -17.91 37.28
N GLY A 12 9.59 -17.62 36.27
CA GLY A 12 8.15 -17.58 36.49
C GLY A 12 7.35 -16.57 35.69
N HIS A 13 7.82 -16.13 34.51
CA HIS A 13 6.95 -15.45 33.57
C HIS A 13 6.72 -16.38 32.37
N ASP A 14 5.52 -16.96 32.32
CA ASP A 14 4.88 -17.24 31.05
C ASP A 14 5.15 -16.02 30.17
N ARG A 15 5.94 -16.20 29.12
CA ARG A 15 6.02 -15.21 28.04
C ARG A 15 4.58 -15.08 27.58
N GLN A 16 3.91 -13.99 27.97
CA GLN A 16 2.64 -13.63 27.37
C GLN A 16 2.93 -13.62 25.86
N HIS A 17 2.41 -14.61 25.17
CA HIS A 17 2.61 -14.78 23.74
C HIS A 17 1.92 -13.58 23.11
N LEU A 18 2.70 -12.56 22.78
CA LEU A 18 2.16 -11.42 22.06
C LEU A 18 1.53 -11.98 20.77
N PRO A 19 0.32 -11.55 20.42
CA PRO A 19 -0.32 -12.04 19.21
C PRO A 19 0.58 -11.67 18.02
N GLU A 20 0.80 -12.63 17.12
CA GLU A 20 1.68 -12.44 15.98
C GLU A 20 0.94 -11.75 14.82
N PRO A 21 1.66 -10.98 13.97
CA PRO A 21 1.12 -10.46 12.73
C PRO A 21 0.56 -11.58 11.86
N ARG A 22 -0.59 -11.35 11.24
CA ARG A 22 -1.29 -12.36 10.43
C ARG A 22 -1.94 -11.75 9.19
N PRO A 23 -2.18 -12.53 8.13
CA PRO A 23 -2.97 -12.06 7.00
C PRO A 23 -4.36 -11.58 7.46
N ALA A 24 -4.87 -10.53 6.81
CA ALA A 24 -6.24 -10.10 7.00
C ALA A 24 -7.22 -11.18 6.53
N GLU A 25 -8.30 -11.39 7.29
CA GLU A 25 -9.35 -12.31 6.88
C GLU A 25 -10.19 -11.67 5.75
N PRO A 26 -10.64 -12.43 4.74
CA PRO A 26 -11.46 -11.88 3.66
C PRO A 26 -12.73 -11.18 4.16
N GLY A 27 -12.96 -9.96 3.68
CA GLY A 27 -14.11 -9.13 4.08
C GLY A 27 -13.94 -8.45 5.44
N GLN A 28 -12.81 -8.62 6.11
CA GLN A 28 -12.50 -7.90 7.35
C GLN A 28 -12.24 -6.42 7.07
N TRP A 29 -11.67 -6.11 5.90
CA TRP A 29 -11.29 -4.76 5.47
C TRP A 29 -11.70 -4.51 4.02
N PRO A 30 -13.01 -4.46 3.71
CA PRO A 30 -13.50 -4.51 2.34
C PRO A 30 -13.06 -3.30 1.48
N LYS A 31 -12.94 -2.10 2.05
CA LYS A 31 -12.47 -0.92 1.30
C LYS A 31 -10.97 -1.04 1.01
N LEU A 32 -10.17 -1.47 1.99
CA LEU A 32 -8.74 -1.71 1.81
C LEU A 32 -8.46 -2.85 0.83
N GLU A 33 -9.22 -3.93 0.89
CA GLU A 33 -9.14 -5.05 -0.05
C GLU A 33 -9.45 -4.60 -1.49
N ALA A 34 -10.50 -3.79 -1.66
CA ALA A 34 -10.86 -3.25 -2.97
C ALA A 34 -9.75 -2.33 -3.52
N ALA A 35 -9.20 -1.44 -2.69
CA ALA A 35 -8.08 -0.58 -3.07
C ALA A 35 -6.82 -1.40 -3.42
N LEU A 36 -6.49 -2.41 -2.61
CA LEU A 36 -5.34 -3.27 -2.86
C LEU A 36 -5.50 -4.06 -4.16
N ALA A 37 -6.71 -4.51 -4.49
CA ALA A 37 -6.98 -5.17 -5.76
C ALA A 37 -6.72 -4.22 -6.95
N VAL A 38 -7.08 -2.94 -6.84
CA VAL A 38 -6.79 -1.92 -7.86
C VAL A 38 -5.27 -1.75 -8.04
N VAL A 39 -4.52 -1.58 -6.95
CA VAL A 39 -3.05 -1.42 -6.99
C VAL A 39 -2.36 -2.68 -7.52
N ASN A 40 -2.83 -3.86 -7.15
CA ASN A 40 -2.29 -5.14 -7.65
C ASN A 40 -2.47 -5.32 -9.17
N ARG A 41 -3.45 -4.66 -9.80
CA ARG A 41 -3.54 -4.64 -11.27
C ARG A 41 -2.34 -3.92 -11.90
N ASP A 42 -1.93 -2.79 -11.35
CA ASP A 42 -0.75 -2.06 -11.83
C ASP A 42 0.53 -2.83 -11.56
N LEU A 43 0.62 -3.46 -10.39
CA LEU A 43 1.74 -4.33 -10.03
C LEU A 43 1.90 -5.46 -11.05
N MET A 44 0.84 -6.22 -11.31
CA MET A 44 0.87 -7.31 -12.30
C MET A 44 1.20 -6.81 -13.72
N ALA A 45 0.78 -5.59 -14.07
CA ALA A 45 1.04 -5.01 -15.37
C ALA A 45 2.51 -4.60 -15.56
N THR A 46 3.16 -4.13 -14.49
CA THR A 46 4.50 -3.52 -14.55
C THR A 46 5.61 -4.42 -14.00
N LEU A 47 5.28 -5.32 -13.09
CA LEU A 47 6.16 -6.31 -12.46
C LEU A 47 5.49 -7.71 -12.53
N PRO A 48 5.40 -8.34 -13.72
CA PRO A 48 4.64 -9.58 -13.91
C PRO A 48 5.22 -10.79 -13.16
N ASP A 49 6.48 -10.73 -12.72
CA ASP A 49 7.12 -11.77 -11.92
C ASP A 49 6.85 -11.61 -10.42
N GLN A 50 6.23 -10.49 -10.01
CA GLN A 50 5.86 -10.23 -8.63
C GLN A 50 4.45 -10.75 -8.36
N GLU A 51 4.33 -11.60 -7.34
CA GLU A 51 3.03 -12.04 -6.85
C GLU A 51 2.27 -10.87 -6.18
N ALA A 52 0.94 -10.96 -6.19
CA ALA A 52 0.07 -9.93 -5.64
C ALA A 52 0.37 -9.67 -4.16
N LEU A 53 0.39 -8.39 -3.78
CA LEU A 53 0.50 -7.97 -2.39
C LEU A 53 -0.75 -8.39 -1.61
N ILE A 54 -0.59 -8.52 -0.30
CA ILE A 54 -1.63 -8.92 0.65
C ILE A 54 -1.79 -7.87 1.76
N LEU A 55 -2.90 -7.94 2.51
CA LEU A 55 -3.06 -7.18 3.74
C LEU A 55 -2.60 -8.02 4.93
N MET A 56 -1.79 -7.42 5.81
CA MET A 56 -1.37 -7.99 7.08
C MET A 56 -1.92 -7.15 8.23
N VAL A 57 -2.36 -7.80 9.31
CA VAL A 57 -2.81 -7.17 10.55
C VAL A 57 -1.76 -7.43 11.62
N ASP A 58 -1.12 -6.36 12.12
CA ASP A 58 -0.31 -6.36 13.34
C ASP A 58 -1.23 -6.07 14.53
N PRO A 59 -1.50 -7.07 15.40
CA PRO A 59 -2.40 -6.89 16.53
C PRO A 59 -1.83 -5.93 17.58
N PRO A 60 -2.68 -5.30 18.41
CA PRO A 60 -2.22 -4.39 19.45
C PRO A 60 -1.27 -5.07 20.43
N ARG A 61 -0.16 -4.39 20.75
CA ARG A 61 0.87 -4.89 21.68
C ARG A 61 0.51 -4.71 23.15
N GLN A 62 -0.50 -3.90 23.46
CA GLN A 62 -0.95 -3.64 24.82
C GLN A 62 -2.44 -3.97 24.97
N PRO A 63 -2.88 -4.47 26.15
CA PRO A 63 -4.29 -4.66 26.43
C PRO A 63 -5.04 -3.34 26.33
N LEU A 64 -6.14 -3.35 25.58
CA LEU A 64 -6.95 -2.16 25.39
C LEU A 64 -7.65 -1.74 26.67
N PRO A 65 -7.91 -0.43 26.88
CA PRO A 65 -8.87 0.00 27.87
C PRO A 65 -10.25 -0.63 27.56
N PRO A 66 -11.12 -0.83 28.56
CA PRO A 66 -12.37 -1.58 28.42
C PRO A 66 -13.34 -1.09 27.33
N SER A 67 -13.16 0.15 26.85
CA SER A 67 -14.00 0.81 25.84
C SER A 67 -13.36 0.90 24.44
N GLY A 68 -12.11 0.45 24.25
CA GLY A 68 -11.43 0.53 22.96
C GLY A 68 -11.60 -0.73 22.11
N ILE A 69 -12.10 -0.59 20.88
CA ILE A 69 -12.02 -1.64 19.85
C ILE A 69 -10.81 -1.34 18.97
N ASP A 70 -9.60 -1.67 19.42
CA ASP A 70 -8.43 -1.65 18.52
C ASP A 70 -8.39 -2.96 17.73
N ARG A 71 -8.59 -2.83 16.43
CA ARG A 71 -8.60 -3.96 15.48
C ARG A 71 -7.20 -4.32 14.99
N GLY A 72 -6.15 -3.72 15.56
CA GLY A 72 -4.78 -3.81 15.09
C GLY A 72 -4.48 -2.84 13.95
N GLN A 73 -3.21 -2.74 13.62
CA GLN A 73 -2.73 -1.95 12.49
C GLN A 73 -2.66 -2.82 11.24
N VAL A 74 -3.19 -2.30 10.13
CA VAL A 74 -3.23 -2.98 8.84
C VAL A 74 -2.13 -2.44 7.96
N TYR A 75 -1.40 -3.32 7.30
CA TYR A 75 -0.29 -2.99 6.41
C TYR A 75 -0.47 -3.68 5.05
N VAL A 76 0.03 -3.03 3.99
CA VAL A 76 0.24 -3.70 2.71
C VAL A 76 1.55 -4.46 2.76
N ALA A 77 1.54 -5.74 2.43
CA ALA A 77 2.68 -6.63 2.57
C ALA A 77 2.95 -7.43 1.29
N MET A 78 4.19 -7.87 1.16
CA MET A 78 4.59 -8.93 0.25
C MET A 78 3.82 -10.23 0.55
N PRO A 79 3.68 -11.15 -0.42
CA PRO A 79 2.99 -12.43 -0.20
C PRO A 79 3.61 -13.31 0.90
N ASP A 80 4.90 -13.08 1.22
CA ASP A 80 5.60 -13.75 2.34
C ASP A 80 5.32 -13.12 3.71
N GLY A 81 4.45 -12.11 3.76
CA GLY A 81 4.03 -11.43 4.97
C GLY A 81 4.97 -10.33 5.44
N ARG A 82 6.03 -9.97 4.70
CA ARG A 82 6.87 -8.81 5.04
C ARG A 82 6.27 -7.51 4.51
N TRP A 83 6.29 -6.43 5.29
CA TRP A 83 5.84 -5.10 4.87
C TRP A 83 6.87 -4.02 5.22
N HIS A 84 6.71 -2.84 4.60
CA HIS A 84 7.38 -1.61 5.02
C HIS A 84 6.41 -0.44 4.88
N GLY A 85 6.43 0.48 5.85
CA GLY A 85 5.76 1.78 5.74
C GLY A 85 4.82 2.00 6.92
N ASN A 86 3.89 2.91 6.72
CA ASN A 86 2.85 3.20 7.70
C ASN A 86 1.67 2.24 7.53
N SER A 87 0.85 2.12 8.58
CA SER A 87 -0.42 1.41 8.49
C SER A 87 -1.41 2.16 7.60
N VAL A 88 -2.32 1.41 6.97
CA VAL A 88 -3.30 1.93 6.00
C VAL A 88 -4.69 2.18 6.61
N ASN A 89 -4.93 1.71 7.83
CA ASN A 89 -6.10 2.07 8.63
C ASN A 89 -5.76 3.23 9.58
N ALA A 90 -6.78 3.96 10.01
CA ALA A 90 -6.63 5.03 10.98
C ALA A 90 -6.15 4.47 12.34
N CYS A 91 -5.09 5.07 12.89
CA CYS A 91 -4.47 4.64 14.16
C CYS A 91 -5.11 5.27 15.40
N ASP A 92 -5.78 6.42 15.26
CA ASP A 92 -6.30 7.23 16.36
C ASP A 92 -7.81 7.46 16.17
N LEU A 93 -8.59 6.38 16.21
CA LEU A 93 -10.05 6.44 16.10
C LEU A 93 -10.66 6.82 17.45
N GLU A 94 -11.47 7.87 17.50
CA GLU A 94 -12.34 8.10 18.65
C GLU A 94 -13.46 7.04 18.67
N GLU A 95 -14.10 6.86 19.83
CA GLU A 95 -15.23 5.92 19.96
C GLU A 95 -16.36 6.32 18.99
N GLY A 96 -16.55 5.51 17.95
CA GLY A 96 -17.57 5.73 16.92
C GLY A 96 -17.03 6.03 15.52
N ASP A 97 -15.72 6.28 15.38
CA ASP A 97 -15.11 6.51 14.07
C ASP A 97 -15.02 5.21 13.25
N PRO A 98 -15.24 5.28 11.92
CA PRO A 98 -15.13 4.11 11.06
C PRO A 98 -13.66 3.66 10.95
N PRO A 99 -13.39 2.34 11.04
CA PRO A 99 -12.03 1.83 11.05
C PRO A 99 -11.30 1.94 9.70
N GLU A 100 -12.06 2.09 8.62
CA GLU A 100 -11.54 2.36 7.28
C GLU A 100 -11.86 3.82 6.90
N PRO A 101 -10.95 4.54 6.25
CA PRO A 101 -11.25 5.87 5.74
C PRO A 101 -12.53 5.85 4.87
N ASP A 102 -13.37 6.88 5.02
CA ASP A 102 -14.66 6.91 4.34
C ASP A 102 -14.58 7.20 2.85
N ASP A 103 -13.60 7.99 2.45
CA ASP A 103 -13.38 8.37 1.07
C ASP A 103 -12.54 7.33 0.32
N ALA A 104 -13.13 6.70 -0.69
CA ALA A 104 -12.48 5.67 -1.50
C ALA A 104 -11.21 6.19 -2.21
N ALA A 105 -11.16 7.46 -2.60
CA ALA A 105 -9.97 8.05 -3.21
C ALA A 105 -8.81 8.16 -2.21
N THR A 106 -9.10 8.57 -0.98
CA THR A 106 -8.15 8.57 0.15
C THR A 106 -7.67 7.17 0.46
N VAL A 107 -8.57 6.19 0.60
CA VAL A 107 -8.21 4.77 0.83
C VAL A 107 -7.25 4.28 -0.25
N LEU A 108 -7.57 4.53 -1.52
CA LEU A 108 -6.76 4.08 -2.64
C LEU A 108 -5.39 4.79 -2.68
N THR A 109 -5.32 6.07 -2.36
CA THR A 109 -4.05 6.82 -2.27
C THR A 109 -3.14 6.23 -1.20
N VAL A 110 -3.67 6.01 0.01
CA VAL A 110 -2.92 5.47 1.15
C VAL A 110 -2.43 4.04 0.86
N VAL A 111 -3.27 3.19 0.28
CA VAL A 111 -2.88 1.82 -0.10
C VAL A 111 -1.83 1.82 -1.22
N ALA A 112 -1.95 2.71 -2.21
CA ALA A 112 -0.97 2.85 -3.28
C ALA A 112 0.41 3.30 -2.75
N ASP A 113 0.43 4.25 -1.81
CA ASP A 113 1.65 4.74 -1.16
C ASP A 113 2.32 3.65 -0.31
N ALA A 114 1.55 2.92 0.49
CA ALA A 114 2.04 1.80 1.29
C ALA A 114 2.58 0.65 0.42
N ALA A 115 1.88 0.33 -0.68
CA ALA A 115 2.33 -0.67 -1.66
C ALA A 115 3.66 -0.25 -2.31
N GLN A 116 3.75 1.01 -2.73
CA GLN A 116 4.98 1.58 -3.29
C GLN A 116 6.15 1.46 -2.32
N SER A 117 5.96 1.92 -1.08
CA SER A 117 6.99 1.85 -0.03
C SER A 117 7.44 0.42 0.22
N THR A 118 6.50 -0.52 0.35
CA THR A 118 6.79 -1.94 0.54
C THR A 118 7.62 -2.52 -0.60
N ILE A 119 7.24 -2.25 -1.85
CA ILE A 119 7.97 -2.76 -3.02
C ILE A 119 9.37 -2.13 -3.10
N MET A 120 9.45 -0.81 -2.95
CA MET A 120 10.71 -0.07 -3.11
C MET A 120 11.76 -0.53 -2.11
N GLU A 121 11.37 -0.68 -0.86
CA GLU A 121 12.30 -1.00 0.22
C GLU A 121 12.60 -2.50 0.30
N LEU A 122 11.62 -3.38 0.09
CA LEU A 122 11.85 -4.82 0.23
C LEU A 122 12.46 -5.45 -1.02
N LEU A 123 12.19 -4.92 -2.21
CA LEU A 123 12.76 -5.40 -3.46
C LEU A 123 13.95 -4.57 -3.94
N TRP A 124 14.24 -3.42 -3.30
CA TRP A 124 15.28 -2.47 -3.73
C TRP A 124 15.08 -2.03 -5.19
N ARG A 125 13.82 -1.79 -5.59
CA ARG A 125 13.42 -1.46 -6.96
C ARG A 125 12.47 -0.27 -6.96
N VAL A 126 12.79 0.75 -7.74
CA VAL A 126 11.88 1.87 -7.97
C VAL A 126 10.60 1.37 -8.63
N TRP A 127 9.44 1.69 -8.05
CA TRP A 127 8.15 1.33 -8.60
C TRP A 127 7.05 2.31 -8.16
N PRO A 128 6.09 2.66 -9.04
CA PRO A 128 6.12 2.40 -10.48
C PRO A 128 7.03 3.40 -11.20
N ILE A 129 7.52 3.03 -12.39
CA ILE A 129 8.45 3.87 -13.18
C ILE A 129 7.71 4.60 -14.29
N CYS A 130 7.89 5.92 -14.40
CA CYS A 130 7.38 6.70 -15.51
C CYS A 130 8.05 6.29 -16.83
N SER A 131 7.26 5.99 -17.85
CA SER A 131 7.79 5.53 -19.13
C SER A 131 8.52 6.62 -19.91
N GLU A 132 8.23 7.89 -19.66
CA GLU A 132 8.86 9.04 -20.31
C GLU A 132 10.18 9.40 -19.62
N HIS A 133 10.12 9.69 -18.33
CA HIS A 133 11.26 10.22 -17.57
C HIS A 133 12.15 9.15 -16.92
N LYS A 134 11.72 7.88 -16.88
CA LYS A 134 12.46 6.76 -16.28
C LYS A 134 12.79 6.93 -14.79
N ILE A 135 11.97 7.70 -14.08
CA ILE A 135 12.05 7.90 -12.63
C ILE A 135 10.83 7.31 -11.93
N GLY A 136 10.89 7.21 -10.60
CA GLY A 136 9.74 6.83 -9.77
C GLY A 136 8.58 7.81 -9.93
N MET A 137 7.38 7.27 -9.96
CA MET A 137 6.13 8.02 -9.84
C MET A 137 5.66 7.97 -8.39
N HIS A 138 4.76 8.84 -7.97
CA HIS A 138 4.14 8.80 -6.65
C HIS A 138 2.61 8.86 -6.78
N PRO A 139 1.86 8.20 -5.89
CA PRO A 139 0.42 8.34 -5.87
C PRO A 139 0.06 9.72 -5.31
N ARG A 140 -0.86 10.42 -5.97
CA ARG A 140 -1.43 11.69 -5.48
C ARG A 140 -2.86 11.85 -5.98
N PRO A 141 -3.70 12.68 -5.34
CA PRO A 141 -4.98 13.07 -5.93
C PRO A 141 -4.75 13.80 -7.28
N ALA A 142 -5.57 13.51 -8.29
CA ALA A 142 -5.51 14.20 -9.58
C ALA A 142 -5.70 15.71 -9.43
N GLU A 143 -5.18 16.47 -10.40
CA GLU A 143 -5.30 17.94 -10.47
C GLU A 143 -4.65 18.72 -9.30
N THR A 144 -3.84 18.05 -8.49
CA THR A 144 -2.97 18.70 -7.50
C THR A 144 -1.85 19.48 -8.21
N THR A 145 -1.48 20.63 -7.65
CA THR A 145 -0.36 21.44 -8.15
C THR A 145 0.99 20.74 -7.91
N GLY A 146 2.03 21.16 -8.62
CA GLY A 146 3.36 20.53 -8.53
C GLY A 146 4.07 20.72 -7.17
N ASP A 147 3.55 21.59 -6.32
CA ASP A 147 4.00 21.86 -4.94
C ASP A 147 3.16 21.13 -3.87
N TRP A 148 2.25 20.23 -4.28
CA TRP A 148 1.47 19.42 -3.36
C TRP A 148 2.36 18.58 -2.45
N TYR A 149 2.06 18.59 -1.15
CA TYR A 149 2.72 17.76 -0.15
C TYR A 149 1.74 16.75 0.44
N GLN A 150 2.30 15.61 0.86
CA GLN A 150 1.54 14.53 1.49
C GLN A 150 0.88 15.04 2.78
N GLY A 151 -0.45 15.17 2.78
CA GLY A 151 -1.25 15.66 3.91
C GLY A 151 -2.28 16.74 3.59
N GLU A 152 -2.24 17.33 2.39
CA GLU A 152 -3.24 18.31 1.95
C GLU A 152 -4.51 17.60 1.46
N THR A 153 -5.58 17.68 2.25
CA THR A 153 -6.85 16.94 2.09
C THR A 153 -7.86 17.61 1.16
N ASP A 154 -7.59 18.83 0.67
CA ASP A 154 -8.54 19.60 -0.15
C ASP A 154 -8.59 19.17 -1.62
N ALA A 155 -7.68 18.29 -2.06
CA ALA A 155 -7.68 17.78 -3.42
C ALA A 155 -8.59 16.55 -3.55
N ALA A 156 -9.74 16.74 -4.21
CA ALA A 156 -10.82 15.75 -4.32
C ALA A 156 -10.75 14.85 -5.59
N GLY A 157 -9.62 14.84 -6.29
CA GLY A 157 -9.45 14.07 -7.53
C GLY A 157 -9.21 12.58 -7.30
N PRO A 158 -9.60 11.69 -8.24
CA PRO A 158 -9.22 10.28 -8.16
C PRO A 158 -7.68 10.16 -8.16
N PRO A 159 -7.11 9.17 -7.46
CA PRO A 159 -5.66 9.08 -7.35
C PRO A 159 -5.01 8.69 -8.68
N VAL A 160 -3.90 9.33 -8.96
CA VAL A 160 -3.06 9.14 -10.14
C VAL A 160 -1.65 8.75 -9.73
N TRP A 161 -0.98 7.99 -10.59
CA TRP A 161 0.48 7.92 -10.60
C TRP A 161 1.00 9.19 -11.25
N TRP A 162 1.69 10.01 -10.47
CA TRP A 162 2.26 11.27 -10.93
C TRP A 162 3.77 11.18 -11.04
N CYS A 163 4.31 11.80 -12.09
CA CYS A 163 5.75 11.93 -12.30
C CYS A 163 6.17 13.37 -12.05
N GLN A 164 7.15 13.57 -11.17
CA GLN A 164 7.73 14.89 -10.90
C GLN A 164 8.46 15.50 -12.10
N GLY A 165 8.81 14.69 -13.11
CA GLY A 165 9.57 15.14 -14.25
C GLY A 165 11.07 15.28 -13.96
N SER A 166 11.80 15.88 -14.91
CA SER A 166 13.21 16.23 -14.71
C SER A 166 13.34 17.64 -14.11
N ARG A 167 14.55 18.04 -13.73
CA ARG A 167 14.84 19.38 -13.17
C ARG A 167 14.39 20.53 -14.10
N ASP A 168 14.26 20.26 -15.40
CA ASP A 168 13.84 21.19 -16.45
C ASP A 168 12.56 20.73 -17.19
N GLY A 169 11.89 19.68 -16.70
CA GLY A 169 10.77 19.04 -17.38
C GLY A 169 9.41 19.30 -16.73
N ASP A 170 8.35 19.15 -17.51
CA ASP A 170 6.97 19.26 -17.03
C ASP A 170 6.58 18.02 -16.22
N CYS A 171 6.25 18.23 -14.95
CA CYS A 171 5.59 17.21 -14.14
C CYS A 171 4.23 16.85 -14.75
N HIS A 172 3.81 15.59 -14.65
CA HIS A 172 2.53 15.17 -15.24
C HIS A 172 1.89 13.99 -14.52
N ASP A 173 0.56 13.98 -14.57
CA ASP A 173 -0.25 12.81 -14.21
C ASP A 173 -0.09 11.77 -15.33
N VAL A 174 0.40 10.57 -14.99
CA VAL A 174 0.69 9.51 -15.96
C VAL A 174 -0.55 8.66 -16.24
N SER A 175 -1.23 8.22 -15.19
CA SER A 175 -2.50 7.49 -15.27
C SER A 175 -3.20 7.46 -13.93
N LEU A 176 -4.50 7.13 -13.94
CA LEU A 176 -5.19 6.71 -12.72
C LEU A 176 -4.50 5.48 -12.10
N VAL A 177 -4.56 5.39 -10.77
CA VAL A 177 -4.16 4.18 -10.06
C VAL A 177 -5.11 3.03 -10.46
N GLY A 178 -4.55 1.92 -10.87
CA GLY A 178 -5.21 0.73 -11.42
C GLY A 178 -5.30 0.68 -12.94
N GLU A 179 -4.85 1.73 -13.64
CA GLU A 179 -4.91 1.84 -15.10
C GLU A 179 -3.53 1.91 -15.76
N LEU A 180 -2.45 1.63 -15.03
CA LEU A 180 -1.08 1.80 -15.51
C LEU A 180 -0.76 0.87 -16.70
N ALA A 181 -1.48 -0.25 -16.83
CA ALA A 181 -1.41 -1.12 -18.01
C ALA A 181 -1.69 -0.37 -19.33
N ALA A 182 -2.51 0.68 -19.29
CA ALA A 182 -2.89 1.48 -20.46
C ALA A 182 -1.79 2.47 -20.89
N THR A 183 -0.76 2.71 -20.09
CA THR A 183 0.39 3.55 -20.45
C THR A 183 1.56 2.72 -20.98
N LEU A 184 1.52 1.40 -20.81
CA LEU A 184 2.59 0.52 -21.28
C LEU A 184 2.78 0.60 -22.81
N PRO A 185 4.05 0.58 -23.28
CA PRO A 185 4.40 0.42 -24.67
C PRO A 185 3.65 -0.74 -25.35
N GLY A 186 3.28 -0.57 -26.63
CA GLY A 186 2.41 -1.50 -27.33
C GLY A 186 2.88 -2.96 -27.36
N LYS A 187 4.19 -3.23 -27.30
CA LYS A 187 4.74 -4.60 -27.19
C LYS A 187 4.41 -5.23 -25.83
N GLN A 188 4.59 -4.50 -24.73
CA GLN A 188 4.30 -4.96 -23.36
C GLN A 188 2.80 -5.16 -23.16
N ARG A 189 1.97 -4.22 -23.64
CA ARG A 189 0.50 -4.36 -23.59
C ARG A 189 -0.01 -5.62 -24.32
N ARG A 190 0.58 -5.96 -25.47
CA ARG A 190 0.25 -7.21 -26.20
C ARG A 190 0.75 -8.47 -25.48
N ALA A 191 1.80 -8.39 -24.67
CA ALA A 191 2.25 -9.51 -23.86
C ALA A 191 1.28 -9.73 -22.68
N LEU A 192 0.88 -8.66 -21.99
CA LEU A 192 -0.09 -8.70 -20.89
C LEU A 192 -1.43 -9.31 -21.34
N ARG A 193 -2.00 -8.83 -22.44
CA ARG A 193 -3.25 -9.40 -22.99
C ARG A 193 -3.15 -10.90 -23.34
N ARG A 194 -1.95 -11.38 -23.67
CA ARG A 194 -1.72 -12.81 -23.97
C ARG A 194 -1.60 -13.64 -22.69
N SER A 195 -0.98 -13.11 -21.64
CA SER A 195 -0.90 -13.80 -20.34
C SER A 195 -2.26 -13.86 -19.65
N GLU A 196 -3.06 -12.79 -19.72
CA GLU A 196 -4.45 -12.76 -19.21
C GLU A 196 -5.31 -13.85 -19.86
N ARG A 197 -5.36 -13.90 -21.21
CA ARG A 197 -6.09 -14.94 -21.95
C ARG A 197 -5.64 -16.36 -21.58
N LYS A 198 -4.35 -16.56 -21.30
CA LYS A 198 -3.82 -17.86 -20.87
C LYS A 198 -4.23 -18.22 -19.45
N ARG A 199 -4.40 -17.24 -18.56
CA ARG A 199 -4.88 -17.44 -17.19
C ARG A 199 -6.38 -17.76 -17.19
N ASP A 200 -7.17 -17.05 -17.98
CA ASP A 200 -8.62 -17.26 -18.06
C ASP A 200 -8.97 -18.61 -18.72
N GLY A 201 -8.22 -19.02 -19.76
CA GLY A 201 -8.42 -20.33 -20.40
C GLY A 201 -7.92 -21.54 -19.60
N ARG A 202 -7.42 -21.34 -18.37
CA ARG A 202 -6.99 -22.39 -17.44
C ARG A 202 -7.94 -22.55 -16.23
N ARG A 203 -8.97 -21.72 -16.12
CA ARG A 203 -10.09 -21.90 -15.18
C ARG A 203 -11.19 -22.73 -15.83
#